data_AF-A0A2L2YWA7-F1
#
_entry.id   AF-A0A2L2YWA7-F1
#
_cell.length_a   1.000
_cell.length_b   1.000
_cell.length_c   1.000
_cell.angle_alpha   90.00
_cell.angle_beta   90.00
_cell.angle_gamma   90.00
#
_symmetry.space_group_name_H-M   'P 1'
#
loop_
_entity.id
_entity.type
_entity.pdbx_description
1 polymer ?
#
loop_
_entity_poly.entity_id
_entity_poly.type
_entity_poly.pdbx_seq_one_letter_code
_entity_poly.pdbx_strand_id
1 'polypeptide(L)' 'EENGGSFESLTTIQPSVRRLDPFWATRLWQKLSKEAITKVRVCRQRHFLKNYDEVFNGEDLVNVVILFLKECTEEQ' A
#
# COMPACT_ATOMS: atom_id res chain seq x y z
N GLU A 1 25.77 -48.40 15.98
CA GLU A 1 24.31 -48.42 16.14
C GLU A 1 23.90 -47.19 16.95
N GLU A 2 22.95 -46.44 16.38
CA GLU A 2 21.98 -45.52 17.00
C GLU A 2 22.48 -44.36 17.88
N ASN A 3 22.99 -43.30 17.22
CA ASN A 3 22.83 -41.94 17.72
C ASN A 3 21.35 -41.52 17.56
N GLY A 4 20.54 -41.81 18.57
CA GLY A 4 19.19 -41.28 18.74
C GLY A 4 19.23 -39.78 19.03
N GLY A 5 19.47 -38.97 18.00
CA GLY A 5 19.25 -37.53 18.05
C GLY A 5 17.75 -37.25 18.15
N SER A 6 17.29 -36.90 19.35
CA SER A 6 15.91 -36.47 19.61
C SER A 6 15.47 -35.39 18.60
N PHE A 7 14.36 -35.66 17.92
CA PHE A 7 13.64 -34.78 16.99
C PHE A 7 13.05 -33.53 17.66
N GLU A 8 13.22 -33.35 18.98
CA GLU A 8 12.66 -32.22 19.72
C GLU A 8 13.48 -30.92 19.62
N SER A 9 14.58 -30.90 18.85
CA SER A 9 15.38 -29.70 18.62
C SER A 9 15.05 -28.96 17.31
N LEU A 10 13.80 -29.05 16.85
CA LEU A 10 13.25 -27.98 16.01
C LEU A 10 12.72 -26.93 16.98
N THR A 11 13.61 -26.06 17.45
CA THR A 11 13.18 -24.76 17.97
C THR A 11 12.30 -24.17 16.88
N THR A 12 11.00 -24.22 17.12
CA THR A 12 10.02 -23.61 16.23
C THR A 12 10.50 -22.18 16.12
N ILE A 13 10.99 -21.79 14.94
CA ILE A 13 11.28 -20.40 14.64
C ILE A 13 9.94 -19.71 14.83
N GLN A 14 9.71 -19.20 16.04
CA GLN A 14 8.52 -18.45 16.33
C GLN A 14 8.60 -17.26 15.40
N PRO A 15 7.63 -17.07 14.51
CA PRO A 15 7.67 -15.92 13.63
C PRO A 15 7.57 -14.69 14.53
N SER A 16 8.70 -14.02 14.75
CA SER A 16 8.74 -12.64 15.24
C SER A 16 8.18 -11.67 14.19
N VAL A 17 7.82 -12.19 13.02
CA VAL A 17 7.07 -11.51 11.98
C VAL A 17 5.68 -11.24 12.52
N ARG A 18 5.42 -9.98 12.94
CA ARG A 18 4.08 -9.45 13.19
C ARG A 18 3.13 -10.07 12.16
N ARG A 19 2.20 -10.92 12.60
CA ARG A 19 1.14 -11.42 11.73
C ARG A 19 0.38 -10.18 11.24
N LEU A 20 0.72 -9.73 10.03
CA LEU A 20 -0.04 -8.70 9.35
C LEU A 20 -1.46 -9.23 9.24
N ASP A 21 -2.43 -8.39 9.63
CA ASP A 21 -3.83 -8.70 9.44
C ASP A 21 -4.06 -9.23 8.01
N PRO A 22 -4.77 -10.35 7.81
CA PRO A 22 -4.97 -10.95 6.49
C PRO A 22 -5.58 -10.00 5.45
N PHE A 23 -6.23 -8.91 5.89
CA PHE A 23 -6.81 -7.88 5.02
C PHE A 23 -6.03 -6.56 5.01
N TRP A 24 -4.83 -6.50 5.60
CA TRP A 24 -4.07 -5.26 5.73
C TRP A 24 -3.81 -4.60 4.38
N ALA A 25 -3.38 -5.37 3.37
CA ALA A 25 -3.13 -4.87 2.03
C ALA A 25 -4.40 -4.29 1.39
N THR A 26 -5.54 -4.98 1.53
CA THR A 26 -6.83 -4.51 1.01
C THR A 26 -7.28 -3.23 1.70
N ARG A 27 -7.13 -3.14 3.03
CA ARG A 27 -7.49 -1.93 3.79
C ARG A 27 -6.60 -0.75 3.43
N LEU A 28 -5.29 -0.98 3.25
CA LEU A 28 -4.37 0.05 2.79
C LEU A 28 -4.76 0.55 1.39
N TRP A 29 -5.03 -0.37 0.46
CA TRP A 29 -5.47 -0.03 -0.90
C TRP A 29 -6.75 0.79 -0.92
N GLN A 30 -7.74 0.43 -0.10
CA GLN A 30 -8.99 1.17 0.01
C GLN A 30 -8.78 2.58 0.54
N LYS A 31 -7.93 2.76 1.56
CA LYS A 31 -7.57 4.08 2.08
C LYS A 31 -6.88 4.92 1.01
N LEU A 32 -5.89 4.35 0.32
CA LEU A 32 -5.14 5.01 -0.75
C LEU A 32 -6.05 5.47 -1.89
N SER A 33 -6.94 4.57 -2.34
CA SER A 33 -7.88 4.85 -3.42
C SER A 33 -8.85 5.96 -3.03
N LYS A 34 -9.36 5.92 -1.79
CA LYS A 34 -10.24 6.96 -1.26
C LYS A 34 -9.53 8.31 -1.21
N GLU A 35 -8.30 8.34 -0.72
CA GLU A 35 -7.48 9.54 -0.61
C GLU A 35 -7.18 10.16 -1.98
N ALA A 36 -6.83 9.32 -2.96
CA ALA A 36 -6.63 9.74 -4.34
C ALA A 36 -7.89 10.39 -4.93
N ILE A 37 -9.06 9.75 -4.77
CA ILE A 37 -10.32 10.26 -5.32
C ILE A 37 -10.72 11.59 -4.68
N THR A 38 -10.45 11.79 -3.38
CA THR A 38 -10.88 13.00 -2.66
C THR A 38 -9.91 14.16 -2.83
N LYS A 39 -8.60 13.91 -2.94
CA LYS A 39 -7.58 14.96 -2.97
C LYS A 39 -7.07 15.30 -4.37
N VAL A 40 -7.19 14.40 -5.35
CA VAL A 40 -6.75 14.69 -6.71
C VAL A 40 -7.77 15.59 -7.40
N ARG A 41 -7.28 16.70 -7.96
CA ARG A 41 -8.13 17.63 -8.69
C ARG A 41 -8.62 17.01 -10.00
N VAL A 42 -9.94 16.94 -10.14
CA VAL A 42 -10.62 16.59 -11.39
C VAL A 42 -11.08 17.86 -12.08
N CYS A 43 -10.71 18.04 -13.35
CA CYS A 43 -11.10 19.20 -14.13
C CYS A 43 -11.12 18.89 -15.63
N ARG A 44 -11.70 19.82 -16.40
CA ARG A 44 -11.55 19.81 -17.85
C ARG A 44 -10.12 20.15 -18.23
N GLN A 45 -9.50 19.34 -19.07
CA GLN A 45 -8.16 19.55 -19.59
C GLN A 45 -8.14 19.55 -21.12
N ARG A 46 -7.24 20.32 -21.71
CA ARG A 46 -7.02 20.35 -23.17
C ARG A 46 -5.64 19.82 -23.49
N HIS A 47 -5.57 18.80 -24.33
CA HIS A 47 -4.32 18.15 -24.74
C HIS A 47 -4.38 17.74 -26.22
N PHE A 48 -3.33 18.07 -26.99
CA PHE A 48 -3.29 17.88 -28.45
C PHE A 48 -4.59 18.30 -29.17
N LEU A 49 -5.06 19.52 -28.90
CA LEU A 49 -6.30 20.11 -29.44
C LEU A 49 -7.60 19.38 -29.06
N LYS A 50 -7.56 18.29 -28.29
CA LYS A 50 -8.73 17.60 -27.75
C LYS A 50 -9.06 18.10 -26.35
N ASN A 51 -10.35 18.16 -26.04
CA ASN A 51 -10.84 18.43 -24.69
C ASN A 51 -11.19 17.11 -24.03
N TYR A 52 -10.78 16.97 -22.77
CA TYR A 52 -11.13 15.86 -21.91
C TYR A 52 -11.85 16.44 -20.70
N ASP A 53 -13.10 16.08 -20.53
CA ASP A 53 -13.92 16.48 -19.38
C ASP A 53 -13.74 15.44 -18.26
N GLU A 54 -13.83 15.91 -17.01
CA GLU A 54 -13.75 15.06 -15.81
C GLU A 54 -12.49 14.19 -15.71
N VAL A 55 -11.32 14.74 -16.05
CA VAL A 55 -10.03 14.05 -15.96
C VAL A 55 -9.13 14.64 -14.87
N PHE A 56 -8.15 13.86 -14.45
CA PHE A 56 -7.09 14.29 -13.54
C PHE A 56 -5.71 14.11 -14.19
N ASN A 57 -4.71 14.83 -13.67
CA ASN A 57 -3.33 14.64 -14.07
C ASN A 57 -2.70 13.46 -13.30
N GLY A 58 -1.96 12.59 -13.99
CA GLY A 58 -1.26 11.46 -13.36
C GLY A 58 -0.17 11.90 -12.37
N GLU A 59 0.50 13.02 -12.60
CA GLU A 59 1.50 13.58 -11.67
C GLU A 59 0.85 14.01 -10.34
N ASP A 60 -0.30 14.68 -10.40
CA ASP A 60 -1.07 15.07 -9.21
C ASP A 60 -1.49 13.84 -8.40
N LEU A 61 -1.92 12.77 -9.08
CA LEU A 61 -2.22 11.49 -8.43
C LEU A 61 -1.00 10.91 -7.70
N VAL A 62 0.15 10.85 -8.38
CA VAL A 62 1.39 10.34 -7.77
C VAL A 62 1.79 11.17 -6.55
N ASN A 63 1.69 12.50 -6.64
CA ASN A 63 2.00 13.39 -5.52
C ASN A 63 1.11 13.14 -4.30
N VAL A 64 -0.21 13.00 -4.49
CA VAL A 64 -1.15 12.65 -3.41
C VAL A 64 -0.80 11.31 -2.78
N VAL A 65 -0.55 10.29 -3.60
CA VAL A 65 -0.20 8.93 -3.13
C VAL A 65 1.09 8.92 -2.33
N ILE A 66 2.13 9.60 -2.80
CA ILE A 66 3.43 9.66 -2.11
C ILE A 66 3.31 10.38 -0.77
N LEU A 67 2.59 11.50 -0.71
CA LEU A 67 2.38 12.23 0.54
C LEU A 67 1.64 11.36 1.57
N PHE A 68 0.57 10.70 1.17
CA PHE A 68 -0.17 9.78 2.04
C PHE A 68 0.70 8.63 2.57
N LEU A 69 1.53 8.03 1.71
CA LEU A 69 2.42 6.94 2.12
C LEU A 69 3.50 7.41 3.10
N LYS A 70 4.02 8.64 2.96
CA LYS A 70 4.98 9.23 3.89
C LYS A 70 4.36 9.45 5.27
N GLU A 71 3.13 9.98 5.31
CA GLU A 71 2.38 10.15 6.57
C GLU A 71 2.19 8.80 7.29
N CYS A 72 1.89 7.73 6.55
CA CYS A 72 1.73 6.39 7.12
C CYS A 72 3.02 5.82 7.74
N THR A 73 4.20 6.23 7.27
CA THR A 73 5.49 5.78 7.82
C THR A 73 5.92 6.55 9.06
N GLU A 74 5.41 7.76 9.28
CA GLU A 74 5.73 8.60 10.43
C GLU A 74 4.87 8.28 11.67
N GLU A 75 3.80 7.49 11.52
CA GLU A 75 2.94 7.00 12.62
C GLU A 75 3.48 5.73 13.33
N GLN A 76 4.72 5.30 13.06
CA GLN A 76 5.38 4.14 13.70
C GLN A 76 6.48 4.55 14.68
#